data_AF-A0A6P6NQ15-F1
#
_entry.id   AF-A0A6P6NQ15-F1
#
_cell.length_a   1.000
_cell.length_b   1.000
_cell.length_c   1.000
_cell.angle_alpha   90.00
_cell.angle_beta   90.00
_cell.angle_gamma   90.00
#
_symmetry.space_group_name_H-M   'P 1'
#
loop_
_entity.id
_entity.type
_entity.pdbx_description
1 polymer ?
#
loop_
_entity_poly.entity_id
_entity_poly.type
_entity_poly.pdbx_seq_one_letter_code
_entity_poly.pdbx_strand_id
1 'polypeptide(L)'
;MFYFLWGSKWERLKRATMKKAPQNGGKGVPDPYLFLGAFYTALHIKYARTPSKQDKTGAMTRFWMGSYLRTQNIVQTDLTMPVAFDQPPAYTHIKNFLKKFNLEKESVTVLTNHRSILSLVQEREQVCPVRGLTLGEAQNVWRNVSHSALHNRHRDLAWMVAHEILPVRAVMHSRGMSKNPICPRSGCGAPETVRHALWECSAVRDLWVTAGPQQFPYLPVGGVPDYPMGRGGVSQKQMPAKTPPKLWLTILCIQDAIWTSRNLLVGKRMQGSLHATIQLAKSRLQEYTACRHSDVEGQSYTGKVPIATSPDCP
;
A
#
# COMPACT_ATOMS: atom_id res chain seq x y z
N MET A 1 8.73 20.87 4.44
CA MET A 1 7.42 21.25 5.03
C MET A 1 6.50 21.54 3.85
N PHE A 2 5.48 20.74 3.56
CA PHE A 2 4.56 21.03 2.45
C PHE A 2 3.13 20.55 2.72
N TYR A 3 2.20 21.35 2.20
CA TYR A 3 0.75 21.20 2.24
C TYR A 3 0.27 20.34 1.07
N PHE A 4 -0.68 19.44 1.30
CA PHE A 4 -1.47 18.87 0.22
C PHE A 4 -2.66 19.79 -0.09
N LEU A 5 -3.06 19.85 -1.36
CA LEU A 5 -4.25 20.56 -1.86
C LEU A 5 -5.59 20.14 -1.20
N TRP A 6 -5.60 19.08 -0.39
CA TRP A 6 -6.78 18.58 0.30
C TRP A 6 -6.61 18.66 1.82
N GLY A 7 -6.91 19.85 2.36
CA GLY A 7 -7.40 20.01 3.73
C GLY A 7 -6.38 19.97 4.87
N SER A 8 -5.15 20.45 4.68
CA SER A 8 -4.25 20.79 5.81
C SER A 8 -4.01 19.63 6.81
N LYS A 9 -4.06 18.37 6.35
CA LYS A 9 -3.83 17.20 7.20
C LYS A 9 -2.34 16.85 7.21
N TRP A 10 -1.77 16.79 8.41
CA TRP A 10 -0.38 16.39 8.66
C TRP A 10 -0.10 14.97 8.17
N GLU A 11 0.88 14.80 7.27
CA GLU A 11 1.34 13.49 6.83
C GLU A 11 2.00 12.76 8.02
N ARG A 12 1.53 11.55 8.36
CA ARG A 12 2.14 10.74 9.42
C ARG A 12 3.34 9.92 8.96
N LEU A 13 3.51 9.79 7.64
CA LEU A 13 4.60 9.07 6.97
C LEU A 13 5.17 9.92 5.86
N LYS A 14 6.42 9.63 5.46
CA LYS A 14 7.03 10.28 4.30
C LYS A 14 6.25 9.94 3.03
N ARG A 15 6.05 10.91 2.13
CA ARG A 15 5.43 10.67 0.81
C ARG A 15 6.08 9.53 0.02
N ALA A 16 7.40 9.36 0.14
CA ALA A 16 8.11 8.23 -0.47
C ALA A 16 7.55 6.88 0.01
N THR A 17 7.19 6.75 1.28
CA THR A 17 6.53 5.56 1.84
C THR A 17 5.13 5.37 1.25
N MET A 18 4.33 6.44 1.14
CA MET A 18 2.97 6.37 0.59
C MET A 18 2.93 5.85 -0.85
N LYS A 19 3.93 6.25 -1.65
CA LYS A 19 4.08 5.87 -3.06
C LYS A 19 4.47 4.41 -3.29
N LYS A 20 5.04 3.77 -2.26
CA LYS A 20 5.43 2.37 -2.36
C LYS A 20 4.26 1.46 -2.66
N ALA A 21 4.55 0.31 -3.25
CA ALA A 21 3.56 -0.72 -3.44
C ALA A 21 2.99 -1.19 -2.06
N PRO A 22 1.70 -1.56 -1.96
CA PRO A 22 1.10 -2.03 -0.71
C PRO A 22 1.86 -3.20 -0.07
N GLN A 23 2.35 -4.14 -0.89
CA GLN A 23 3.15 -5.29 -0.43
C GLN A 23 4.52 -4.90 0.15
N ASN A 24 4.99 -3.68 -0.11
CA ASN A 24 6.26 -3.13 0.40
C ASN A 24 6.02 -2.09 1.52
N GLY A 25 4.78 -1.99 2.01
CA GLY A 25 4.38 -1.11 3.10
C GLY A 25 3.90 0.28 2.68
N GLY A 26 3.72 0.54 1.38
CA GLY A 26 3.08 1.78 0.95
C GLY A 26 1.56 1.70 0.87
N LYS A 27 0.95 2.73 0.27
CA LYS A 27 -0.48 2.77 -0.04
C LYS A 27 -0.77 2.61 -1.53
N GLY A 28 0.27 2.43 -2.36
CA GLY A 28 0.13 2.42 -3.81
C GLY A 28 -0.33 3.77 -4.37
N VAL A 29 -0.04 4.87 -3.67
CA VAL A 29 -0.35 6.20 -4.19
C VAL A 29 0.49 6.41 -5.46
N PRO A 30 -0.09 6.85 -6.59
CA PRO A 30 0.70 7.06 -7.80
C PRO A 30 1.88 7.99 -7.54
N ASP A 31 3.07 7.60 -7.98
CA ASP A 31 4.22 8.50 -8.06
C ASP A 31 4.22 9.17 -9.43
N PRO A 32 3.85 10.46 -9.54
CA PRO A 32 3.79 11.14 -10.83
C PRO A 32 5.16 11.21 -11.51
N TYR A 33 6.25 11.30 -10.73
CA TYR A 33 7.60 11.36 -11.29
C TYR A 33 7.98 10.03 -11.94
N LEU A 34 7.68 8.91 -11.27
CA LEU A 34 7.93 7.58 -11.80
C LEU A 34 6.99 7.28 -12.98
N PHE A 35 5.70 7.60 -12.86
CA PHE A 35 4.70 7.34 -13.90
C PHE A 35 4.95 8.13 -15.19
N LEU A 36 5.05 9.46 -15.07
CA LEU A 36 5.26 10.34 -16.24
C LEU A 36 6.66 10.16 -16.80
N GLY A 37 7.67 9.98 -15.94
CA GLY A 37 9.04 9.71 -16.38
C GLY A 37 9.14 8.39 -17.14
N ALA A 38 8.53 7.30 -16.64
CA ALA A 38 8.51 6.02 -17.33
C ALA A 38 7.79 6.13 -18.68
N PHE A 39 6.67 6.83 -18.74
CA PHE A 39 5.94 7.06 -19.99
C PHE A 39 6.77 7.85 -20.99
N TYR A 40 7.33 9.00 -20.57
CA TYR A 40 8.16 9.86 -21.40
C TYR A 40 9.40 9.11 -21.91
N THR A 41 10.12 8.42 -21.04
CA THR A 41 11.31 7.63 -21.39
C THR A 41 10.96 6.51 -22.36
N ALA A 42 9.92 5.72 -22.08
CA ALA A 42 9.56 4.59 -22.94
C ALA A 42 9.14 5.04 -24.35
N LEU A 43 8.37 6.13 -24.43
CA LEU A 43 7.92 6.69 -25.69
C LEU A 43 9.11 7.14 -26.56
N HIS A 44 10.06 7.88 -25.99
CA HIS A 44 11.22 8.37 -26.72
C HIS A 44 12.16 7.23 -27.12
N ILE A 45 12.39 6.25 -26.25
CA ILE A 45 13.19 5.07 -26.61
C ILE A 45 12.51 4.28 -27.73
N LYS A 46 11.18 4.16 -27.73
CA LYS A 46 10.43 3.53 -28.82
C LYS A 46 10.62 4.28 -30.14
N TYR A 47 10.46 5.60 -30.17
CA TYR A 47 10.68 6.41 -31.36
C TYR A 47 12.12 6.36 -31.87
N ALA A 48 13.11 6.32 -30.96
CA ALA A 48 14.51 6.20 -31.34
C ALA A 48 14.82 4.88 -32.07
N ARG A 49 14.04 3.82 -31.77
CA ARG A 49 14.22 2.48 -32.35
C ARG A 49 13.39 2.21 -33.58
N THR A 50 12.29 2.92 -33.79
CA THR A 50 11.45 2.71 -34.97
C THR A 50 12.22 3.19 -36.20
N PRO A 51 12.57 2.29 -37.13
CA PRO A 51 13.27 2.67 -38.35
C PRO A 51 12.27 3.32 -39.30
N SER A 52 12.15 4.64 -39.23
CA SER A 52 11.40 5.41 -40.20
C SER A 52 12.17 6.67 -40.58
N LYS A 53 12.29 6.88 -41.89
CA LYS A 53 12.85 8.12 -42.47
C LYS A 53 11.86 9.29 -42.38
N GLN A 54 10.57 9.01 -42.22
CA GLN A 54 9.51 10.02 -42.17
C GLN A 54 9.13 10.41 -40.73
N ASP A 55 9.54 9.62 -39.72
CA ASP A 55 9.30 9.94 -38.32
C ASP A 55 10.28 11.03 -37.83
N LYS A 56 9.85 12.29 -37.97
CA LYS A 56 10.59 13.46 -37.47
C LYS A 56 10.90 13.35 -35.97
N THR A 57 10.00 12.77 -35.18
CA THR A 57 10.18 12.60 -33.73
C THR A 57 11.27 11.57 -33.42
N GLY A 58 11.27 10.45 -34.14
CA GLY A 58 12.33 9.45 -34.08
C GLY A 58 13.69 10.01 -34.52
N ALA A 59 13.72 10.80 -35.58
CA ALA A 59 14.94 11.47 -36.06
C ALA A 59 15.49 12.47 -35.02
N MET A 60 14.63 13.32 -34.43
CA MET A 60 15.03 14.26 -33.37
C MET A 60 15.51 13.55 -32.11
N THR A 61 14.85 12.47 -31.72
CA THR A 61 15.30 11.68 -30.56
C THR A 61 16.66 11.04 -30.83
N ARG A 62 16.88 10.48 -32.03
CA ARG A 62 18.20 9.95 -32.42
C ARG A 62 19.28 11.03 -32.48
N PHE A 63 18.97 12.22 -32.99
CA PHE A 63 19.90 13.34 -33.04
C PHE A 63 20.31 13.82 -31.64
N TRP A 64 19.34 14.13 -30.77
CA TRP A 64 19.61 14.72 -29.45
C TRP A 64 20.08 13.72 -28.39
N MET A 65 19.69 12.45 -28.52
CA MET A 65 19.86 11.45 -27.47
C MET A 65 20.61 10.19 -27.95
N GLY A 66 20.87 10.07 -29.25
CA GLY A 66 21.50 8.89 -29.85
C GLY A 66 22.87 8.57 -29.26
N SER A 67 23.71 9.57 -28.98
CA SER A 67 25.03 9.33 -28.34
C SER A 67 24.88 8.60 -27.00
N TYR A 68 23.99 9.05 -26.13
CA TYR A 68 23.74 8.38 -24.84
C TYR A 68 23.04 7.03 -25.01
N LEU A 69 22.09 6.88 -25.93
CA LEU A 69 21.42 5.58 -26.15
C LEU A 69 22.37 4.53 -26.73
N ARG A 70 23.36 4.94 -27.53
CA ARG A 70 24.43 4.06 -28.02
C ARG A 70 25.34 3.58 -26.90
N THR A 71 25.70 4.44 -25.93
CA THR A 71 26.50 4.00 -24.76
C THR A 71 25.75 2.97 -23.91
N GLN A 72 24.42 2.96 -23.96
CA GLN A 72 23.57 1.97 -23.29
C GLN A 72 23.20 0.78 -24.19
N ASN A 73 23.77 0.66 -25.39
CA ASN A 73 23.43 -0.38 -26.38
C ASN A 73 21.94 -0.46 -26.75
N ILE A 74 21.19 0.64 -26.63
CA ILE A 74 19.75 0.71 -26.94
C ILE A 74 19.52 0.93 -28.44
N VAL A 75 20.39 1.70 -29.07
CA VAL A 75 20.40 2.01 -30.51
C VAL A 75 21.76 1.60 -31.08
N GLN A 76 21.77 1.07 -32.31
CA GLN A 76 23.02 0.70 -32.98
C GLN A 76 23.88 1.93 -33.28
N THR A 77 25.19 1.74 -33.25
CA THR A 77 26.13 2.78 -33.62
C THR A 77 26.12 2.95 -35.14
N ASP A 78 25.77 4.15 -35.57
CA ASP A 78 25.76 4.57 -36.97
C ASP A 78 26.39 5.95 -37.03
N LEU A 79 27.55 6.03 -37.69
CA LEU A 79 28.35 7.25 -37.85
C LEU A 79 27.90 8.09 -39.05
N THR A 80 26.98 7.58 -39.86
CA THR A 80 26.45 8.30 -41.04
C THR A 80 25.37 9.33 -40.67
N MET A 81 24.91 9.30 -39.42
CA MET A 81 23.81 10.12 -38.93
C MET A 81 24.30 11.22 -38.00
N PRO A 82 23.78 12.46 -38.12
CA PRO A 82 24.19 13.57 -37.28
C PRO A 82 23.85 13.30 -35.82
N VAL A 83 24.69 13.80 -34.92
CA VAL A 83 24.56 13.67 -33.48
C VAL A 83 24.76 15.02 -32.82
N ALA A 84 23.96 15.29 -31.78
CA ALA A 84 24.20 16.42 -30.92
C ALA A 84 25.23 16.07 -29.84
N PHE A 85 26.15 16.99 -29.58
CA PHE A 85 27.05 16.92 -28.41
C PHE A 85 26.39 17.53 -27.17
N ASP A 86 25.61 18.60 -27.38
CA ASP A 86 24.82 19.23 -26.34
C ASP A 86 23.45 18.59 -26.22
N GLN A 87 23.10 18.20 -25.00
CA GLN A 87 21.83 17.54 -24.72
C GLN A 87 20.82 18.55 -24.15
N PRO A 88 19.70 18.82 -24.84
CA PRO A 88 18.68 19.72 -24.34
C PRO A 88 18.09 19.21 -23.01
N PRO A 89 17.61 20.10 -22.12
CA PRO A 89 17.08 19.73 -20.80
C PRO A 89 16.00 18.64 -20.86
N ALA A 90 15.15 18.66 -21.88
CA ALA A 90 14.11 17.66 -22.12
C ALA A 90 14.67 16.23 -22.26
N TYR A 91 15.80 16.08 -22.96
CA TYR A 91 16.47 14.79 -23.12
C TYR A 91 17.35 14.46 -21.92
N THR A 92 17.96 15.45 -21.25
CA THR A 92 18.69 15.23 -20.00
C THR A 92 17.81 14.56 -18.93
N HIS A 93 16.49 14.84 -18.94
CA HIS A 93 15.53 14.17 -18.08
C HIS A 93 15.57 12.64 -18.22
N ILE A 94 15.61 12.09 -19.43
CA ILE A 94 15.62 10.63 -19.65
C ILE A 94 16.90 10.02 -19.09
N LYS A 95 18.05 10.64 -19.31
CA LYS A 95 19.34 10.19 -18.75
C LYS A 95 19.28 10.18 -17.22
N ASN A 96 18.82 11.27 -16.61
CA ASN A 96 18.69 11.38 -15.16
C ASN A 96 17.66 10.38 -14.59
N PHE A 97 16.56 10.15 -15.31
CA PHE A 97 15.54 9.17 -14.94
C PHE A 97 16.09 7.74 -14.95
N LEU A 98 16.77 7.35 -16.03
CA LEU A 98 17.39 6.02 -16.14
C LEU A 98 18.44 5.80 -15.05
N LYS A 99 19.29 6.79 -14.77
CA LYS A 99 20.26 6.73 -13.66
C LYS A 99 19.58 6.59 -12.30
N LYS A 100 18.60 7.45 -12.01
CA LYS A 100 17.92 7.49 -10.71
C LYS A 100 17.25 6.16 -10.36
N PHE A 101 16.73 5.45 -11.35
CA PHE A 101 16.06 4.17 -11.17
C PHE A 101 16.92 2.94 -11.55
N ASN A 102 18.22 3.15 -11.81
CA ASN A 102 19.17 2.10 -12.22
C ASN A 102 18.67 1.28 -13.43
N LEU A 103 18.21 1.96 -14.48
CA LEU A 103 17.61 1.37 -15.68
C LEU A 103 18.55 1.37 -16.91
N GLU A 104 19.76 1.94 -16.80
CA GLU A 104 20.72 2.11 -17.90
C GLU A 104 21.12 0.80 -18.59
N LYS A 105 21.10 -0.33 -17.87
CA LYS A 105 21.51 -1.66 -18.36
C LYS A 105 20.35 -2.61 -18.65
N GLU A 106 19.12 -2.13 -18.58
CA GLU A 106 17.95 -2.97 -18.78
C GLU A 106 17.74 -3.31 -20.24
N SER A 107 17.05 -4.44 -20.46
CA SER A 107 16.74 -4.87 -21.81
C SER A 107 15.85 -3.85 -22.51
N VAL A 108 16.05 -3.73 -23.82
CA VAL A 108 15.34 -2.73 -24.59
C VAL A 108 13.83 -3.02 -24.67
N THR A 109 13.42 -4.27 -24.46
CA THR A 109 12.01 -4.66 -24.36
C THR A 109 11.34 -4.10 -23.11
N VAL A 110 12.07 -3.96 -22.00
CA VAL A 110 11.60 -3.27 -20.80
C VAL A 110 11.54 -1.77 -21.05
N LEU A 111 12.63 -1.20 -21.60
CA LEU A 111 12.76 0.24 -21.74
C LEU A 111 11.81 0.88 -22.76
N THR A 112 11.23 0.12 -23.70
CA THR A 112 10.22 0.63 -24.65
C THR A 112 8.79 0.54 -24.12
N ASN A 113 8.57 -0.06 -22.95
CA ASN A 113 7.25 -0.23 -22.36
C ASN A 113 7.21 0.38 -20.95
N HIS A 114 6.47 1.49 -20.82
CA HIS A 114 6.33 2.18 -19.55
C HIS A 114 5.79 1.28 -18.43
N ARG A 115 4.89 0.32 -18.73
CA ARG A 115 4.36 -0.61 -17.73
C ARG A 115 5.45 -1.55 -17.21
N SER A 116 6.35 -2.00 -18.09
CA SER A 116 7.49 -2.84 -17.71
C SER A 116 8.49 -2.07 -16.84
N ILE A 117 8.76 -0.79 -17.18
CA ILE A 117 9.58 0.08 -16.32
C ILE A 117 8.95 0.22 -14.93
N LEU A 118 7.65 0.49 -14.86
CA LEU A 118 6.94 0.62 -13.59
C LEU A 118 7.01 -0.66 -12.75
N SER A 119 6.74 -1.82 -13.36
CA SER A 119 6.83 -3.12 -12.69
C SER A 119 8.23 -3.36 -12.14
N LEU A 120 9.27 -3.15 -12.96
CA LEU A 120 10.65 -3.38 -12.58
C LEU A 120 11.10 -2.48 -11.42
N VAL A 121 10.74 -1.20 -11.46
CA VAL A 121 11.05 -0.26 -10.37
C VAL A 121 10.32 -0.65 -9.08
N GLN A 122 9.07 -1.10 -9.18
CA GLN A 122 8.29 -1.56 -8.03
C GLN A 122 8.80 -2.89 -7.46
N GLU A 123 9.30 -3.80 -8.30
CA GLU A 123 9.91 -5.08 -7.89
C GLU A 123 11.23 -4.86 -7.13
N ARG A 124 12.01 -3.86 -7.54
CA ARG A 124 13.28 -3.47 -6.87
C ARG A 124 13.07 -2.64 -5.61
N GLU A 125 11.84 -2.24 -5.34
CA GLU A 125 11.53 -1.38 -4.22
C GLU A 125 11.73 -2.11 -2.88
N GLN A 126 12.51 -1.50 -1.98
CA GLN A 126 12.75 -2.07 -0.66
C GLN A 126 11.48 -2.06 0.20
N VAL A 127 11.28 -3.14 0.94
CA VAL A 127 10.21 -3.29 1.93
C VAL A 127 10.40 -2.30 3.08
N CYS A 128 9.32 -1.68 3.54
CA CYS A 128 9.37 -0.87 4.76
C CYS A 128 9.63 -1.76 5.98
N PRO A 129 10.57 -1.40 6.88
CA PRO A 129 10.76 -2.14 8.10
C PRO A 129 9.51 -2.03 8.99
N VAL A 130 9.19 -3.11 9.70
CA VAL A 130 8.19 -3.12 10.76
C VAL A 130 8.92 -3.26 12.08
N ARG A 131 8.63 -2.38 13.05
CA ARG A 131 9.40 -2.28 14.29
C ARG A 131 9.43 -3.61 15.06
N GLY A 132 10.64 -4.11 15.33
CA GLY A 132 10.84 -5.35 16.09
C GLY A 132 10.62 -6.63 15.28
N LEU A 133 10.61 -6.55 13.94
CA LEU A 133 10.56 -7.68 13.03
C LEU A 133 11.75 -7.65 12.06
N THR A 134 12.15 -8.83 11.58
CA THR A 134 13.13 -8.96 10.49
C THR A 134 12.53 -8.51 9.14
N LEU A 135 13.37 -8.32 8.12
CA LEU A 135 12.89 -7.93 6.78
C LEU A 135 11.95 -8.97 6.15
N GLY A 136 12.23 -10.27 6.33
CA GLY A 136 11.37 -11.35 5.83
C GLY A 136 10.00 -11.36 6.51
N GLU A 137 9.96 -11.13 7.82
CA GLU A 137 8.71 -11.01 8.59
C GLU A 137 7.94 -9.75 8.18
N ALA A 138 8.62 -8.61 8.01
CA ALA A 138 8.00 -7.37 7.54
C ALA A 138 7.36 -7.54 6.16
N GLN A 139 8.00 -8.26 5.24
CA GLN A 139 7.43 -8.57 3.93
C GLN A 139 6.10 -9.34 4.04
N ASN A 140 6.06 -10.34 4.93
CA ASN A 140 4.82 -11.11 5.18
C ASN A 140 3.73 -10.24 5.80
N VAL A 141 4.07 -9.39 6.77
CA VAL A 141 3.14 -8.40 7.36
C VAL A 141 2.50 -7.55 6.27
N TRP A 142 3.30 -6.94 5.39
CA TRP A 142 2.77 -6.05 4.37
C TRP A 142 1.88 -6.78 3.36
N ARG A 143 2.24 -7.99 2.94
CA ARG A 143 1.38 -8.84 2.09
C ARG A 143 0.04 -9.14 2.76
N ASN A 144 0.05 -9.46 4.05
CA ASN A 144 -1.16 -9.79 4.82
C ASN A 144 -2.04 -8.55 5.04
N VAL A 145 -1.44 -7.40 5.33
CA VAL A 145 -2.10 -6.10 5.48
C VAL A 145 -2.71 -5.64 4.16
N SER A 146 -2.06 -5.91 3.03
CA SER A 146 -2.53 -5.53 1.69
C SER A 146 -3.47 -6.55 1.04
N HIS A 147 -3.80 -7.65 1.71
CA HIS A 147 -4.53 -8.76 1.12
C HIS A 147 -5.88 -8.32 0.54
N SER A 148 -6.16 -8.69 -0.72
CA SER A 148 -7.34 -8.23 -1.48
C SER A 148 -8.67 -8.62 -0.83
N ALA A 149 -8.73 -9.77 -0.18
CA ALA A 149 -9.91 -10.24 0.57
C ALA A 149 -10.26 -9.42 1.84
N LEU A 150 -9.47 -8.39 2.19
CA LEU A 150 -9.77 -7.50 3.31
C LEU A 150 -10.54 -6.26 2.83
N HIS A 151 -11.57 -5.88 3.58
CA HIS A 151 -12.25 -4.60 3.35
C HIS A 151 -11.29 -3.42 3.50
N ASN A 152 -11.51 -2.34 2.75
CA ASN A 152 -10.66 -1.14 2.74
C ASN A 152 -10.39 -0.62 4.16
N ARG A 153 -11.41 -0.56 5.00
CA ARG A 153 -11.31 -0.15 6.41
C ARG A 153 -10.30 -0.98 7.21
N HIS A 154 -10.34 -2.30 7.06
CA HIS A 154 -9.44 -3.20 7.77
C HIS A 154 -8.01 -3.14 7.20
N ARG A 155 -7.85 -2.99 5.88
CA ARG A 155 -6.54 -2.71 5.25
C ARG A 155 -5.94 -1.40 5.76
N ASP A 156 -6.75 -0.36 5.90
CA ASP A 156 -6.32 0.94 6.41
C ASP A 156 -5.91 0.88 7.86
N LEU A 157 -6.73 0.26 8.71
CA LEU A 157 -6.41 0.08 10.12
C LEU A 157 -5.13 -0.74 10.32
N ALA A 158 -5.05 -1.92 9.70
CA ALA A 158 -3.89 -2.80 9.81
C ALA A 158 -2.60 -2.12 9.33
N TRP A 159 -2.67 -1.37 8.22
CA TRP A 159 -1.55 -0.60 7.71
C TRP A 159 -1.11 0.52 8.66
N MET A 160 -2.06 1.26 9.26
CA MET A 160 -1.72 2.28 10.26
C MET A 160 -1.11 1.67 11.52
N VAL A 161 -1.58 0.49 11.93
CA VAL A 161 -1.06 -0.26 13.08
C VAL A 161 0.37 -0.74 12.81
N ALA A 162 0.63 -1.32 11.64
CA ALA A 162 1.96 -1.81 11.25
C ALA A 162 3.01 -0.67 11.16
N HIS A 163 2.59 0.53 10.75
CA HIS A 163 3.43 1.73 10.74
C HIS A 163 3.50 2.46 12.10
N GLU A 164 2.76 2.02 13.12
CA GLU A 164 2.64 2.69 14.43
C GLU A 164 2.15 4.15 14.35
N ILE A 165 1.27 4.47 13.38
CA ILE A 165 0.80 5.84 13.10
C ILE A 165 -0.67 6.09 13.47
N LEU A 166 -1.30 5.26 14.29
CA LEU A 166 -2.63 5.57 14.80
C LEU A 166 -2.61 6.88 15.61
N PRO A 167 -3.70 7.68 15.60
CA PRO A 167 -3.81 8.91 16.39
C PRO A 167 -4.08 8.63 17.88
N VAL A 168 -3.13 7.95 18.50
CA VAL A 168 -3.08 7.71 19.95
C VAL A 168 -2.50 8.94 20.66
N ARG A 169 -2.80 9.12 21.95
CA ARG A 169 -2.42 10.31 22.72
C ARG A 169 -0.91 10.56 22.72
N ALA A 170 -0.07 9.54 22.77
CA ALA A 170 1.39 9.72 22.70
C ALA A 170 1.83 10.37 21.37
N VAL A 171 1.28 9.91 20.24
CA VAL A 171 1.56 10.46 18.90
C VAL A 171 0.96 11.85 18.72
N MET A 172 -0.22 12.09 19.29
CA MET A 172 -0.86 13.41 19.23
C MET A 172 -0.13 14.44 20.10
N HIS A 173 0.32 14.05 21.30
CA HIS A 173 1.03 14.90 22.25
C HIS A 173 2.40 15.31 21.72
N SER A 174 3.18 14.38 21.15
CA SER A 174 4.48 14.71 20.54
C SER A 174 4.40 15.71 19.38
N ARG A 175 3.18 16.00 18.92
CA ARG A 175 2.86 16.95 17.84
C ARG A 175 2.01 18.13 18.32
N GLY A 176 1.84 18.33 19.63
CA GLY A 176 1.07 19.44 20.20
C GLY A 176 -0.45 19.36 20.01
N MET A 177 -1.00 18.22 19.58
CA MET A 177 -2.44 18.03 19.33
C MET A 177 -3.20 17.44 20.53
N SER A 178 -2.50 17.07 21.59
CA SER A 178 -3.09 16.58 22.84
C SER A 178 -2.39 17.24 24.01
N LYS A 179 -3.14 17.56 25.07
CA LYS A 179 -2.59 18.16 26.31
C LYS A 179 -1.62 17.24 27.04
N ASN A 180 -1.86 15.92 26.97
CA ASN A 180 -1.00 14.91 27.59
C ASN A 180 -0.93 13.64 26.70
N PRO A 181 0.08 12.78 26.92
CA PRO A 181 0.25 11.53 26.18
C PRO A 181 -0.50 10.34 26.81
N ILE A 182 -1.32 10.57 27.84
CA ILE A 182 -1.87 9.53 28.72
C ILE A 182 -3.11 8.87 28.10
N CYS A 183 -3.30 7.58 28.38
CA CYS A 183 -4.47 6.80 27.99
C CYS A 183 -5.77 7.47 28.44
N PRO A 184 -6.76 7.64 27.53
CA PRO A 184 -8.02 8.31 27.86
C PRO A 184 -8.96 7.47 28.74
N ARG A 185 -8.65 6.19 28.98
CA ARG A 185 -9.47 5.32 29.84
C ARG A 185 -9.19 5.61 31.31
N SER A 186 -10.26 5.76 32.09
CA SER A 186 -10.21 6.00 33.53
C SER A 186 -9.39 4.92 34.26
N GLY A 187 -8.51 5.34 35.16
CA GLY A 187 -7.71 4.42 35.99
C GLY A 187 -6.51 3.76 35.28
N CYS A 188 -6.27 4.04 33.99
CA CYS A 188 -5.14 3.42 33.28
C CYS A 188 -3.81 4.14 33.53
N GLY A 189 -3.77 5.48 33.43
CA GLY A 189 -2.59 6.31 33.75
C GLY A 189 -1.35 6.15 32.85
N ALA A 190 -1.25 5.10 32.03
CA ALA A 190 -0.09 4.85 31.17
C ALA A 190 -0.10 5.69 29.87
N PRO A 191 1.06 5.93 29.22
CA PRO A 191 1.12 6.55 27.91
C PRO A 191 0.38 5.74 26.83
N GLU A 192 -0.49 6.40 26.05
CA GLU A 192 -1.25 5.74 24.99
C GLU A 192 -0.39 5.60 23.73
N THR A 193 0.32 4.48 23.61
CA THR A 193 0.95 4.02 22.35
C THR A 193 -0.03 3.17 21.53
N VAL A 194 0.31 2.85 20.28
CA VAL A 194 -0.48 1.91 19.45
C VAL A 194 -0.59 0.54 20.12
N ARG A 195 0.53 0.05 20.64
CA ARG A 195 0.61 -1.20 21.40
C ARG A 195 -0.29 -1.16 22.64
N HIS A 196 -0.21 -0.07 23.39
CA HIS A 196 -1.04 0.11 24.58
C HIS A 196 -2.54 0.16 24.25
N ALA A 197 -2.92 0.96 23.25
CA ALA A 197 -4.32 1.20 22.90
C ALA A 197 -5.06 -0.07 22.43
N LEU A 198 -4.35 -1.03 21.87
CA LEU A 198 -4.91 -2.23 21.23
C LEU A 198 -4.57 -3.54 21.95
N TRP A 199 -3.58 -3.58 22.85
CA TRP A 199 -3.19 -4.81 23.58
C TRP A 199 -2.94 -4.62 25.07
N GLU A 200 -2.18 -3.61 25.50
CA GLU A 200 -1.64 -3.59 26.88
C GLU A 200 -2.55 -2.89 27.89
N CYS A 201 -3.45 -2.03 27.43
CA CYS A 201 -4.40 -1.34 28.31
C CYS A 201 -5.26 -2.36 29.07
N SER A 202 -5.44 -2.18 30.38
CA SER A 202 -6.22 -3.10 31.24
C SER A 202 -7.60 -3.42 30.66
N ALA A 203 -8.39 -2.40 30.35
CA ALA A 203 -9.71 -2.56 29.76
C ALA A 203 -9.70 -3.28 28.39
N VAL A 204 -8.58 -3.23 27.67
CA VAL A 204 -8.42 -3.93 26.39
C VAL A 204 -8.01 -5.38 26.60
N ARG A 205 -7.18 -5.67 27.61
CA ARG A 205 -6.87 -7.05 28.02
C ARG A 205 -8.14 -7.76 28.46
N ASP A 206 -8.98 -7.13 29.26
CA ASP A 206 -10.27 -7.69 29.69
C ASP A 206 -11.17 -8.02 28.49
N LEU A 207 -11.15 -7.16 27.47
CA LEU A 207 -11.87 -7.38 26.22
C LEU A 207 -11.32 -8.58 25.44
N TRP A 208 -10.00 -8.71 25.31
CA TRP A 208 -9.38 -9.85 24.64
C TRP A 208 -9.66 -11.18 25.38
N VAL A 209 -9.63 -11.16 26.70
CA VAL A 209 -9.98 -12.32 27.54
C VAL A 209 -11.43 -12.72 27.34
N THR A 210 -12.35 -11.74 27.38
CA THR A 210 -13.78 -12.00 27.23
C THR A 210 -14.15 -12.37 25.79
N ALA A 211 -13.44 -11.84 24.80
CA ALA A 211 -13.56 -12.26 23.41
C ALA A 211 -13.25 -13.76 23.33
N GLY A 212 -12.04 -14.18 23.66
CA GLY A 212 -11.65 -15.59 23.85
C GLY A 212 -12.11 -16.60 22.76
N PRO A 213 -11.82 -17.90 22.95
CA PRO A 213 -12.28 -18.95 22.03
C PRO A 213 -13.80 -19.15 22.04
N GLN A 214 -14.47 -18.87 23.16
CA GLN A 214 -15.92 -19.06 23.30
C GLN A 214 -16.72 -18.11 22.41
N GLN A 215 -16.33 -16.84 22.30
CA GLN A 215 -17.00 -15.90 21.40
C GLN A 215 -16.41 -15.94 19.99
N PHE A 216 -15.12 -16.28 19.86
CA PHE A 216 -14.41 -16.35 18.59
C PHE A 216 -13.59 -17.65 18.49
N PRO A 217 -14.14 -18.72 17.87
CA PRO A 217 -13.52 -20.05 17.84
C PRO A 217 -12.10 -20.13 17.26
N TYR A 218 -11.69 -19.12 16.50
CA TYR A 218 -10.38 -19.07 15.87
C TYR A 218 -9.30 -18.46 16.76
N LEU A 219 -9.63 -17.86 17.91
CA LEU A 219 -8.65 -17.34 18.85
C LEU A 219 -7.97 -18.48 19.64
N PRO A 220 -6.67 -18.35 19.96
CA PRO A 220 -5.96 -19.36 20.74
C PRO A 220 -6.54 -19.47 22.16
N VAL A 221 -6.53 -20.69 22.70
CA VAL A 221 -6.91 -20.95 24.09
C VAL A 221 -5.83 -20.38 25.00
N GLY A 222 -6.21 -19.48 25.91
CA GLY A 222 -5.33 -19.05 27.01
C GLY A 222 -4.74 -17.64 26.94
N GLY A 223 -5.11 -16.75 26.02
CA GLY A 223 -4.70 -15.36 26.19
C GLY A 223 -4.86 -14.38 25.03
N VAL A 224 -4.54 -13.11 25.36
CA VAL A 224 -4.42 -11.97 24.44
C VAL A 224 -3.44 -12.33 23.33
N PRO A 225 -3.79 -12.16 22.03
CA PRO A 225 -2.86 -12.42 20.95
C PRO A 225 -1.57 -11.61 21.11
N ASP A 226 -0.42 -12.24 20.90
CA ASP A 226 0.86 -11.56 20.99
C ASP A 226 0.92 -10.33 20.06
N TYR A 227 1.55 -9.26 20.54
CA TYR A 227 1.62 -8.00 19.79
C TYR A 227 2.21 -8.15 18.36
N PRO A 228 3.28 -8.93 18.12
CA PRO A 228 3.74 -9.25 16.76
C PRO A 228 2.69 -9.96 15.89
N MET A 229 1.96 -10.93 16.45
CA MET A 229 0.91 -11.69 15.77
C MET A 229 -0.25 -10.79 15.35
N GLY A 230 -0.59 -9.81 16.19
CA GLY A 230 -1.64 -8.86 15.89
C GLY A 230 -1.24 -7.71 14.95
N ARG A 231 0.06 -7.47 14.71
CA ARG A 231 0.53 -6.56 13.64
C ARG A 231 0.63 -7.23 12.28
N GLY A 232 0.97 -8.53 12.24
CA GLY A 232 1.46 -9.19 11.04
C GLY A 232 0.55 -10.20 10.36
N GLY A 233 -0.57 -10.58 10.98
CA GLY A 233 -1.25 -11.80 10.56
C GLY A 233 -0.49 -13.03 11.00
N VAL A 234 -1.23 -14.13 11.09
CA VAL A 234 -0.79 -15.39 11.66
C VAL A 234 0.47 -15.89 10.97
N SER A 235 1.50 -16.17 11.77
CA SER A 235 2.71 -16.94 11.43
C SER A 235 3.80 -16.21 10.65
N GLN A 236 5.04 -16.53 10.98
CA GLN A 236 6.25 -16.30 10.17
C GLN A 236 6.17 -16.96 8.76
N LYS A 237 5.07 -17.65 8.42
CA LYS A 237 4.81 -18.31 7.14
C LYS A 237 3.83 -17.53 6.26
N GLN A 238 4.07 -17.58 4.95
CA GLN A 238 3.25 -16.95 3.91
C GLN A 238 1.80 -17.47 3.94
N MET A 239 0.82 -16.56 3.81
CA MET A 239 -0.59 -16.93 3.82
C MET A 239 -1.08 -17.44 2.47
N PRO A 240 -2.02 -18.41 2.43
CA PRO A 240 -2.58 -18.93 1.20
C PRO A 240 -3.39 -17.86 0.44
N ALA A 241 -3.25 -17.84 -0.89
CA ALA A 241 -3.73 -16.75 -1.75
C ALA A 241 -5.26 -16.55 -1.80
N LYS A 242 -6.05 -17.56 -1.42
CA LYS A 242 -7.51 -17.55 -1.61
C LYS A 242 -8.32 -17.10 -0.38
N THR A 243 -7.79 -17.29 0.83
CA THR A 243 -8.51 -16.95 2.06
C THR A 243 -7.52 -16.52 3.14
N PRO A 244 -7.63 -15.30 3.69
CA PRO A 244 -6.91 -14.97 4.91
C PRO A 244 -7.36 -15.97 5.99
N PRO A 245 -6.42 -16.54 6.77
CA PRO A 245 -6.70 -17.35 7.94
C PRO A 245 -7.76 -16.68 8.78
N LYS A 246 -8.81 -17.43 9.11
CA LYS A 246 -9.96 -16.94 9.87
C LYS A 246 -9.53 -16.29 11.19
N LEU A 247 -8.42 -16.75 11.76
CA LEU A 247 -7.75 -16.15 12.92
C LEU A 247 -7.26 -14.71 12.67
N TRP A 248 -6.64 -14.42 11.52
CA TRP A 248 -6.21 -13.04 11.21
C TRP A 248 -7.40 -12.10 11.04
N LEU A 249 -8.43 -12.53 10.30
CA LEU A 249 -9.66 -11.77 10.15
C LEU A 249 -10.31 -11.46 11.50
N THR A 250 -10.36 -12.47 12.38
CA THR A 250 -10.88 -12.33 13.75
C THR A 250 -10.11 -11.26 14.52
N ILE A 251 -8.78 -11.30 14.50
CA ILE A 251 -7.93 -10.30 15.16
C ILE A 251 -8.20 -8.90 14.61
N LEU A 252 -8.28 -8.74 13.28
CA LEU A 252 -8.54 -7.44 12.65
C LEU A 252 -9.91 -6.86 13.03
N CYS A 253 -10.96 -7.70 13.08
CA CYS A 253 -12.30 -7.26 13.47
C CYS A 253 -12.33 -6.80 14.93
N ILE A 254 -11.63 -7.52 15.83
CA ILE A 254 -11.52 -7.13 17.23
C ILE A 254 -10.72 -5.83 17.38
N GLN A 255 -9.62 -5.67 16.66
CA GLN A 255 -8.86 -4.42 16.63
C GLN A 255 -9.69 -3.24 16.14
N ASP A 256 -10.48 -3.42 15.09
CA ASP A 256 -11.38 -2.37 14.58
C ASP A 256 -12.44 -1.99 15.61
N ALA A 257 -13.00 -2.97 16.31
CA ALA A 257 -13.96 -2.71 17.37
C ALA A 257 -13.32 -1.97 18.56
N ILE A 258 -12.14 -2.39 19.02
CA ILE A 258 -11.37 -1.71 20.08
C ILE A 258 -11.07 -0.26 19.65
N TRP A 259 -10.59 -0.09 18.42
CA TRP A 259 -10.24 1.22 17.87
C TRP A 259 -11.47 2.14 17.75
N THR A 260 -12.60 1.59 17.30
CA THR A 260 -13.87 2.31 17.20
C THR A 260 -14.37 2.73 18.58
N SER A 261 -14.37 1.82 19.55
CA SER A 261 -14.75 2.09 20.94
C SER A 261 -13.88 3.20 21.56
N ARG A 262 -12.55 3.14 21.34
CA ARG A 262 -11.64 4.21 21.77
C ARG A 262 -11.96 5.55 21.11
N ASN A 263 -12.26 5.57 19.81
CA ASN A 263 -12.59 6.82 19.11
C ASN A 263 -13.91 7.43 19.58
N LEU A 264 -14.90 6.61 19.96
CA LEU A 264 -16.13 7.09 20.59
C LEU A 264 -15.84 7.70 21.97
N LEU A 265 -14.95 7.11 22.76
CA LEU A 265 -14.52 7.67 24.04
C LEU A 265 -13.83 9.02 23.86
N VAL A 266 -12.89 9.13 22.92
CA VAL A 266 -12.13 10.37 22.72
C VAL A 266 -12.94 11.47 22.04
N GLY A 267 -13.71 11.12 21.00
CA GLY A 267 -14.44 12.08 20.17
C GLY A 267 -15.82 12.45 20.71
N LYS A 268 -16.52 11.51 21.34
CA LYS A 268 -17.90 11.69 21.82
C LYS A 268 -18.05 11.57 23.34
N ARG A 269 -16.95 11.31 24.08
CA ARG A 269 -16.98 11.03 25.54
C ARG A 269 -17.90 9.88 25.92
N MET A 270 -18.13 8.96 24.98
CA MET A 270 -19.00 7.80 25.18
C MET A 270 -18.13 6.58 25.46
N GLN A 271 -18.29 6.00 26.66
CA GLN A 271 -17.65 4.74 27.00
C GLN A 271 -18.59 3.58 26.69
N GLY A 272 -18.29 2.83 25.63
CA GLY A 272 -19.04 1.63 25.28
C GLY A 272 -18.80 0.50 26.28
N SER A 273 -19.80 -0.35 26.49
CA SER A 273 -19.63 -1.56 27.28
C SER A 273 -18.71 -2.56 26.56
N LEU A 274 -18.09 -3.44 27.34
CA LEU A 274 -17.27 -4.52 26.82
C LEU A 274 -18.10 -5.44 25.90
N HIS A 275 -19.34 -5.75 26.30
CA HIS A 275 -20.29 -6.51 25.49
C HIS A 275 -20.57 -5.84 24.13
N ALA A 276 -20.86 -4.53 24.12
CA ALA A 276 -21.13 -3.81 22.87
C ALA A 276 -19.94 -3.84 21.91
N THR A 277 -18.71 -3.77 22.44
CA THR A 277 -17.50 -3.84 21.61
C THR A 277 -17.29 -5.24 21.03
N ILE A 278 -17.58 -6.30 21.78
CA ILE A 278 -17.54 -7.69 21.29
C ILE A 278 -18.61 -7.91 20.21
N GLN A 279 -19.84 -7.43 20.40
CA GLN A 279 -20.89 -7.54 19.39
C GLN A 279 -20.54 -6.80 18.11
N LEU A 280 -19.91 -5.63 18.21
CA LEU A 280 -19.39 -4.91 17.05
C LEU A 280 -18.36 -5.75 16.29
N ALA A 281 -17.40 -6.37 16.99
CA ALA A 281 -16.41 -7.25 16.36
C ALA A 281 -17.05 -8.46 15.66
N LYS A 282 -18.08 -9.09 16.28
CA LYS A 282 -18.84 -10.18 15.68
C LYS A 282 -19.58 -9.77 14.42
N SER A 283 -20.26 -8.62 14.46
CA SER A 283 -20.96 -8.04 13.30
C SER A 283 -20.00 -7.82 12.13
N ARG A 284 -18.80 -7.28 12.37
CA ARG A 284 -17.76 -7.13 11.34
C ARG A 284 -17.27 -8.46 10.77
N LEU A 285 -17.15 -9.48 11.60
CA LEU A 285 -16.75 -10.81 11.15
C LEU A 285 -17.86 -11.48 10.31
N GLN A 286 -19.13 -11.25 10.67
CA GLN A 286 -20.29 -11.72 9.91
C GLN A 286 -20.40 -11.06 8.52
N GLU A 287 -20.07 -9.77 8.41
CA GLU A 287 -19.98 -9.07 7.11
C GLU A 287 -19.03 -9.79 6.14
N TYR A 288 -17.87 -10.25 6.62
CA TYR A 288 -16.93 -11.03 5.81
C TYR A 288 -17.46 -12.40 5.38
N THR A 289 -18.32 -13.04 6.19
CA THR A 289 -18.95 -14.31 5.80
C THR A 289 -20.09 -14.10 4.81
N ALA A 290 -20.92 -13.06 5.00
CA ALA A 290 -22.06 -12.76 4.14
C ALA A 290 -21.64 -12.34 2.72
N CYS A 291 -20.60 -11.51 2.58
CA CYS A 291 -20.07 -11.12 1.27
C CYS A 291 -19.44 -12.30 0.51
N ARG A 292 -18.93 -13.33 1.20
CA ARG A 292 -18.38 -14.53 0.55
C ARG A 292 -19.45 -15.48 0.01
N HIS A 293 -20.64 -15.49 0.59
CA HIS A 293 -21.75 -16.29 0.08
C HIS A 293 -22.35 -15.70 -1.22
N SER A 294 -22.36 -14.37 -1.33
CA SER A 294 -22.84 -13.67 -2.54
C SER A 294 -21.91 -13.84 -3.75
N ASP A 295 -20.60 -13.94 -3.54
CA ASP A 295 -19.64 -14.23 -4.63
C ASP A 295 -19.76 -15.68 -5.17
N VAL A 296 -20.30 -16.62 -4.37
CA VAL A 296 -20.51 -18.02 -4.77
C VAL A 296 -21.84 -18.20 -5.51
N GLU A 297 -22.90 -17.46 -5.12
CA GLU A 297 -24.18 -17.48 -5.82
C GLU A 297 -24.18 -16.64 -7.13
N GLY A 298 -23.25 -15.69 -7.27
CA GLY A 298 -23.10 -14.85 -8.46
C GLY A 298 -22.37 -15.48 -9.67
N GLN A 299 -21.88 -16.72 -9.57
CA GLN A 299 -21.14 -17.40 -10.66
C GLN A 299 -22.02 -18.20 -11.64
N SER A 300 -23.34 -17.98 -11.63
CA SER A 300 -24.30 -18.64 -12.54
C SER A 300 -25.08 -17.65 -13.42
N TYR A 301 -24.44 -16.64 -14.01
CA TYR A 301 -24.99 -15.95 -15.18
C TYR A 301 -23.87 -15.47 -16.11
N THR A 302 -23.42 -16.35 -17.01
CA THR A 302 -22.73 -15.95 -18.23
C THR A 302 -23.75 -15.40 -19.23
N GLY A 303 -24.27 -14.20 -18.95
CA GLY A 303 -25.02 -13.42 -19.93
C GLY A 303 -24.07 -12.91 -21.01
N LYS A 304 -24.10 -13.52 -22.19
CA LYS A 304 -23.46 -12.98 -23.40
C LYS A 304 -23.95 -11.56 -23.63
N VAL A 305 -23.03 -10.59 -23.61
CA VAL A 305 -23.30 -9.22 -24.07
C VAL A 305 -23.46 -9.27 -25.60
N PRO A 306 -24.58 -8.80 -26.18
CA PRO A 306 -24.72 -8.72 -27.63
C PRO A 306 -23.73 -7.71 -28.21
N ILE A 307 -23.11 -8.08 -29.31
CA ILE A 307 -22.23 -7.22 -30.11
C ILE A 307 -23.10 -6.09 -30.70
N ALA A 308 -22.70 -4.84 -30.47
CA ALA A 308 -23.33 -3.68 -31.10
C ALA A 308 -23.07 -3.70 -32.61
N THR A 309 -24.14 -3.73 -33.40
CA THR A 309 -24.13 -3.48 -34.84
C THR A 309 -23.75 -2.02 -35.11
N SER A 310 -22.89 -1.80 -36.11
CA SER A 310 -22.50 -0.45 -36.54
C SER A 310 -23.68 0.28 -37.19
N PRO A 311 -23.77 1.61 -37.03
CA PRO A 311 -24.71 2.42 -37.80
C PRO A 311 -24.14 2.64 -39.21
N ASP A 312 -24.89 2.19 -40.22
CA ASP A 312 -24.70 2.60 -41.59
C ASP A 312 -25.00 4.10 -41.73
N CYS A 313 -24.08 4.81 -42.39
CA CYS A 313 -24.21 6.22 -42.75
C CYS A 313 -25.02 6.31 -44.07
N PRO A 314 -25.96 7.24 -44.22
CA PRO A 314 -26.76 7.40 -45.45
C PRO A 314 -25.92 7.82 -46.66
#